data_AF-A0A6J1TTA3-F1
#
_entry.id   AF-A0A6J1TTA3-F1
#
_cell.length_a   1.000
_cell.length_b   1.000
_cell.length_c   1.000
_cell.angle_alpha   90.00
_cell.angle_beta   90.00
_cell.angle_gamma   90.00
#
_symmetry.space_group_name_H-M   'P 1'
#
loop_
_entity.id
_entity.type
_entity.pdbx_description
1 polymer ?
#
loop_
_entity_poly.entity_id
_entity_poly.type
_entity_poly.pdbx_seq_one_letter_code
_entity_poly.pdbx_strand_id
1 'polypeptide(L)'
;MGTKRKNSASAGGQDPPPAKRVRSTGTAEFTGARFKFLLRDSSTAMKGLETFIAKAKLLPSNEQYDVVEEYIKVSIECVEMFKLLDGERRPDSEMLLIFQALENILLRTASDLSHFHVVGMNIVKKLINSYMKLIYAALYSETHRLSRLCLTLLSAMVSQGPDAARDVYSHFDFNNKFLPNLVKKRDYKVRKQNVSHED
;
A
#
# COMPACT_ATOMS: atom_id res chain seq x y z
N MET A 1 -21.40 64.73 -51.67
CA MET A 1 -22.29 63.60 -51.99
C MET A 1 -21.54 62.33 -51.59
N GLY A 2 -21.80 61.69 -50.45
CA GLY A 2 -22.95 60.81 -50.22
C GLY A 2 -22.69 59.46 -50.92
N THR A 3 -22.14 58.44 -50.24
CA THR A 3 -22.97 57.48 -49.51
C THR A 3 -22.14 56.53 -48.63
N LYS A 4 -22.76 56.14 -47.53
CA LYS A 4 -22.29 55.34 -46.39
C LYS A 4 -22.67 53.87 -46.62
N ARG A 5 -21.80 52.90 -46.35
CA ARG A 5 -22.20 51.52 -45.97
C ARG A 5 -21.32 51.01 -44.83
N LYS A 6 -21.99 50.72 -43.72
CA LYS A 6 -21.53 49.98 -42.53
C LYS A 6 -21.72 48.48 -42.77
N ASN A 7 -20.81 47.66 -42.25
CA ASN A 7 -21.01 46.30 -41.71
C ASN A 7 -19.62 45.77 -41.31
N SER A 8 -19.38 44.93 -40.31
CA SER A 8 -20.06 44.51 -39.08
C SER A 8 -19.12 43.45 -38.49
N ALA A 9 -18.83 43.53 -37.19
CA ALA A 9 -18.39 42.46 -36.30
C ALA A 9 -17.45 41.35 -36.83
N SER A 10 -16.23 41.32 -36.32
CA SER A 10 -15.47 40.07 -36.16
C SER A 10 -14.79 40.11 -34.79
N ALA A 11 -15.55 39.66 -33.78
CA ALA A 11 -15.03 39.34 -32.47
C ALA A 11 -14.16 38.09 -32.60
N GLY A 12 -12.83 38.29 -32.65
CA GLY A 12 -11.88 37.19 -32.50
C GLY A 12 -11.97 36.65 -31.07
N GLY A 13 -12.50 35.45 -30.92
CA GLY A 13 -12.52 34.72 -29.67
C GLY A 13 -11.09 34.51 -29.16
N GLN A 14 -10.77 35.12 -28.03
CA GLN A 14 -9.64 34.72 -27.22
C GLN A 14 -10.09 33.50 -26.42
N ASP A 15 -9.53 32.34 -26.75
CA ASP A 15 -9.60 31.18 -25.87
C ASP A 15 -9.03 31.55 -24.49
N PRO A 16 -9.74 31.25 -23.39
CA PRO A 16 -9.20 31.49 -22.07
C PRO A 16 -8.01 30.54 -21.83
N PRO A 17 -6.94 31.02 -21.16
CA PRO A 17 -5.77 30.19 -20.85
C PRO A 17 -6.19 29.00 -19.96
N PRO A 18 -5.52 27.84 -20.07
CA PRO A 18 -5.89 26.65 -19.32
C PRO A 18 -5.85 26.97 -17.83
N ALA A 19 -6.94 26.62 -17.15
CA ALA A 19 -7.14 26.83 -15.73
C ALA A 19 -5.89 26.39 -14.97
N LYS A 20 -5.15 27.35 -14.41
CA LYS A 20 -4.10 27.09 -13.44
C LYS A 20 -4.73 26.27 -12.34
N ARG A 21 -4.34 24.99 -12.25
CA ARG A 21 -4.60 24.15 -11.07
C ARG A 21 -4.32 25.00 -9.85
N VAL A 22 -5.37 25.29 -9.10
CA VAL A 22 -5.30 25.98 -7.82
C VAL A 22 -4.30 25.19 -7.00
N ARG A 23 -3.09 25.74 -6.84
CA ARG A 23 -2.14 25.27 -5.84
C ARG A 23 -2.84 25.47 -4.51
N SER A 24 -3.41 24.39 -3.98
CA SER A 24 -3.90 24.36 -2.62
C SER A 24 -2.71 24.69 -1.71
N THR A 25 -2.80 25.86 -1.11
CA THR A 25 -1.86 26.35 -0.12
C THR A 25 -1.87 25.44 1.11
N GLY A 26 -0.70 24.88 1.48
CA GLY A 26 -0.36 24.66 2.88
C GLY A 26 -0.12 23.23 3.36
N THR A 27 -0.43 22.18 2.60
CA THR A 27 -0.02 20.80 2.94
C THR A 27 0.94 20.30 1.86
N ALA A 28 2.19 20.02 2.24
CA ALA A 28 3.15 19.42 1.32
C ALA A 28 2.53 18.16 0.69
N GLU A 29 2.50 18.09 -0.64
CA GLU A 29 1.94 16.98 -1.38
C GLU A 29 2.61 15.66 -0.95
N PHE A 30 1.81 14.64 -0.65
CA PHE A 30 2.32 13.35 -0.19
C PHE A 30 2.80 12.51 -1.40
N THR A 31 4.06 12.70 -1.77
CA THR A 31 4.72 12.02 -2.89
C THR A 31 5.47 10.75 -2.45
N GLY A 32 5.87 9.91 -3.41
CA GLY A 32 6.71 8.73 -3.13
C GLY A 32 8.04 9.08 -2.44
N ALA A 33 8.69 10.18 -2.86
CA ALA A 33 9.91 10.68 -2.23
C ALA A 33 9.67 11.19 -0.80
N ARG A 34 8.54 11.88 -0.56
CA ARG A 34 8.17 12.32 0.79
C ARG A 34 7.89 11.13 1.69
N PHE A 35 7.17 10.11 1.20
CA PHE A 35 6.93 8.88 1.93
C PHE A 35 8.24 8.18 2.30
N LYS A 36 9.14 7.97 1.32
CA LYS A 36 10.49 7.42 1.55
C LYS A 36 11.25 8.19 2.64
N PHE A 37 11.18 9.52 2.64
CA PHE A 37 11.82 10.35 3.66
C PHE A 37 11.22 10.11 5.07
N LEU A 38 9.89 10.03 5.19
CA LEU A 38 9.22 9.79 6.47
C LEU A 38 9.58 8.42 7.07
N LEU A 39 9.83 7.40 6.23
CA LEU A 39 10.22 6.07 6.70
C LEU A 39 11.61 6.02 7.39
N ARG A 40 12.44 7.06 7.23
CA ARG A 40 13.78 7.11 7.83
C ARG A 40 13.77 7.39 9.34
N ASP A 41 12.70 8.01 9.83
CA ASP A 41 12.54 8.33 11.25
C ASP A 41 11.30 7.61 11.79
N SER A 42 11.50 6.73 12.78
CA SER A 42 10.43 5.95 13.40
C SER A 42 9.31 6.83 13.97
N SER A 43 9.61 8.06 14.40
CA SER A 43 8.60 9.00 14.92
C SER A 43 7.60 9.44 13.86
N THR A 44 8.02 9.50 12.59
CA THR A 44 7.19 9.94 11.46
C THR A 44 6.75 8.78 10.55
N ALA A 45 7.45 7.65 10.63
CA ALA A 45 7.22 6.48 9.78
C ALA A 45 5.79 5.95 9.88
N MET A 46 5.22 5.84 11.09
CA MET A 46 3.88 5.27 11.28
C MET A 46 2.79 6.12 10.60
N LYS A 47 2.83 7.44 10.79
CA LYS A 47 1.91 8.37 10.11
C LYS A 47 2.12 8.36 8.60
N GLY A 48 3.36 8.21 8.14
CA GLY A 48 3.70 8.00 6.74
C GLY A 48 3.05 6.74 6.17
N LEU A 49 3.18 5.60 6.86
CA LEU A 49 2.58 4.32 6.47
C LEU A 49 1.06 4.40 6.42
N GLU A 50 0.42 4.99 7.44
CA GLU A 50 -1.04 5.19 7.46
C GLU A 50 -1.53 5.98 6.24
N THR A 51 -0.85 7.10 5.93
CA THR A 51 -1.20 7.95 4.78
C THR A 51 -0.97 7.22 3.46
N PHE A 52 0.15 6.49 3.34
CA PHE A 52 0.47 5.67 2.18
C PHE A 52 -0.61 4.60 1.95
N ILE A 53 -0.98 3.84 2.98
CA ILE A 53 -2.00 2.78 2.89
C ILE A 53 -3.36 3.36 2.53
N ALA A 54 -3.74 4.49 3.14
CA ALA A 54 -5.02 5.13 2.85
C ALA A 54 -5.12 5.55 1.38
N LYS A 55 -4.02 6.06 0.80
CA LYS A 55 -3.95 6.40 -0.63
C LYS A 55 -3.86 5.17 -1.53
N ALA A 56 -3.04 4.18 -1.15
CA ALA A 56 -2.84 2.96 -1.93
C ALA A 56 -4.14 2.17 -2.12
N LYS A 57 -5.03 2.16 -1.12
CA LYS A 57 -6.35 1.53 -1.20
C LYS A 57 -7.31 2.14 -2.22
N LEU A 58 -7.02 3.36 -2.68
CA LEU A 58 -7.82 4.06 -3.69
C LEU A 58 -7.27 3.85 -5.11
N LEU A 59 -6.22 3.03 -5.26
CA LEU A 59 -5.53 2.75 -6.52
C LEU A 59 -5.84 1.32 -7.01
N PRO A 60 -5.73 1.06 -8.32
CA PRO A 60 -5.37 2.01 -9.39
C PRO A 60 -6.48 3.03 -9.69
N SER A 61 -6.10 4.27 -10.00
CA SER A 61 -7.03 5.33 -10.39
C SER A 61 -6.33 6.32 -11.33
N ASN A 62 -6.94 6.62 -12.48
CA ASN A 62 -6.38 7.56 -13.47
C ASN A 62 -6.47 9.03 -13.04
N GLU A 63 -7.26 9.32 -11.99
CA GLU A 63 -7.54 10.69 -11.54
C GLU A 63 -6.68 11.10 -10.34
N GLN A 64 -6.00 10.13 -9.71
CA GLN A 64 -5.25 10.32 -8.47
C GLN A 64 -3.77 10.09 -8.68
N TYR A 65 -2.97 10.78 -7.87
CA TYR A 65 -1.52 10.59 -7.84
C TYR A 65 -1.18 9.19 -7.30
N ASP A 66 -0.45 8.41 -8.10
CA ASP A 66 -0.09 7.03 -7.75
C ASP A 66 1.09 6.98 -6.80
N VAL A 67 0.80 7.01 -5.50
CA VAL A 67 1.84 6.99 -4.47
C VAL A 67 2.62 5.68 -4.43
N VAL A 68 2.03 4.56 -4.87
CA VAL A 68 2.70 3.24 -4.86
C VAL A 68 3.75 3.21 -5.96
N GLU A 69 3.37 3.55 -7.19
CA GLU A 69 4.26 3.61 -8.34
C GLU A 69 5.41 4.59 -8.10
N GLU A 70 5.10 5.76 -7.58
CA GLU A 70 6.10 6.80 -7.33
C GLU A 70 7.06 6.43 -6.20
N TYR A 71 6.59 5.73 -5.17
CA TYR A 71 7.46 5.21 -4.12
C TYR A 71 8.43 4.14 -4.64
N ILE A 72 7.95 3.16 -5.40
CA ILE A 72 8.82 2.08 -5.90
C ILE A 72 9.83 2.57 -6.94
N LYS A 73 9.51 3.63 -7.70
CA LYS A 73 10.48 4.31 -8.59
C LYS A 73 11.66 4.90 -7.81
N VAL A 74 11.41 5.46 -6.63
CA VAL A 74 12.47 6.08 -5.81
C VAL A 74 13.08 5.11 -4.78
N SER A 75 12.44 3.98 -4.49
CA SER A 75 12.93 2.94 -3.56
C SER A 75 12.62 1.53 -4.06
N ILE A 76 13.35 1.11 -5.11
CA ILE A 76 13.19 -0.19 -5.78
C ILE A 76 13.36 -1.37 -4.82
N GLU A 77 14.23 -1.25 -3.83
CA GLU A 77 14.51 -2.30 -2.84
C GLU A 77 13.71 -2.15 -1.54
N CYS A 78 12.90 -1.08 -1.41
CA CYS A 78 12.11 -0.78 -0.22
C CYS A 78 12.92 -0.83 1.10
N VAL A 79 14.20 -0.46 1.05
CA VAL A 79 15.13 -0.64 2.19
C VAL A 79 14.64 0.05 3.46
N GLU A 80 13.94 1.18 3.33
CA GLU A 80 13.40 1.91 4.46
C GLU A 80 12.30 1.11 5.18
N MET A 81 11.43 0.41 4.45
CA MET A 81 10.38 -0.42 5.06
C MET A 81 10.96 -1.64 5.78
N PHE A 82 11.98 -2.29 5.19
CA PHE A 82 12.64 -3.42 5.82
C PHE A 82 13.43 -3.02 7.07
N LYS A 83 14.09 -1.86 7.05
CA LYS A 83 14.72 -1.30 8.26
C LYS A 83 13.74 -1.07 9.39
N LEU A 84 12.46 -0.79 9.09
CA LEU A 84 11.47 -0.73 10.15
C LEU A 84 11.27 -2.11 10.78
N LEU A 85 11.28 -3.20 10.03
CA LEU A 85 11.14 -4.56 10.58
C LEU A 85 12.31 -5.00 11.48
N ASP A 86 13.49 -4.40 11.33
CA ASP A 86 14.67 -4.70 12.15
C ASP A 86 14.55 -4.21 13.61
N GLY A 87 13.52 -3.40 13.94
CA GLY A 87 13.30 -2.91 15.29
C GLY A 87 12.93 -4.01 16.28
N GLU A 88 13.66 -4.12 17.40
CA GLU A 88 13.34 -5.05 18.46
C GLU A 88 11.99 -4.72 19.12
N ARG A 89 11.16 -5.74 19.37
CA ARG A 89 9.88 -5.65 20.10
C ARG A 89 8.89 -4.63 19.51
N ARG A 90 8.75 -4.57 18.19
CA ARG A 90 7.70 -3.76 17.54
C ARG A 90 6.29 -4.17 17.99
N PRO A 91 5.42 -3.21 18.36
CA PRO A 91 4.01 -3.49 18.61
C PRO A 91 3.30 -4.04 17.37
N ASP A 92 2.31 -4.90 17.58
CA ASP A 92 1.46 -5.46 16.52
C ASP A 92 0.84 -4.38 15.63
N SER A 93 0.50 -3.22 16.19
CA SER A 93 -0.05 -2.07 15.45
C SER A 93 0.90 -1.52 14.40
N GLU A 94 2.20 -1.49 14.69
CA GLU A 94 3.23 -1.01 13.76
C GLU A 94 3.54 -2.09 12.72
N MET A 95 3.66 -3.34 13.14
CA MET A 95 3.82 -4.49 12.24
C MET A 95 2.68 -4.56 11.22
N LEU A 96 1.45 -4.32 11.66
CA LEU A 96 0.27 -4.24 10.80
C LEU A 96 0.45 -3.18 9.70
N LEU A 97 0.96 -1.99 10.03
CA LEU A 97 1.15 -0.93 9.04
C LEU A 97 2.23 -1.30 8.03
N ILE A 98 3.36 -1.84 8.48
CA ILE A 98 4.46 -2.22 7.58
C ILE A 98 4.02 -3.33 6.63
N PHE A 99 3.40 -4.40 7.16
CA PHE A 99 2.93 -5.53 6.36
C PHE A 99 1.83 -5.12 5.38
N GLN A 100 0.90 -4.26 5.80
CA GLN A 100 -0.15 -3.77 4.92
C GLN A 100 0.41 -2.92 3.79
N ALA A 101 1.42 -2.09 4.05
CA ALA A 101 2.06 -1.31 3.00
C ALA A 101 2.83 -2.22 2.00
N LEU A 102 3.55 -3.25 2.48
CA LEU A 102 4.19 -4.24 1.62
C LEU A 102 3.17 -5.03 0.79
N GLU A 103 2.04 -5.43 1.38
CA GLU A 103 0.93 -6.08 0.69
C GLU A 103 0.40 -5.20 -0.44
N ASN A 104 0.15 -3.90 -0.19
CA ASN A 104 -0.33 -2.99 -1.24
C ASN A 104 0.66 -2.89 -2.40
N ILE A 105 1.96 -2.85 -2.13
CA ILE A 105 2.98 -2.85 -3.19
C ILE A 105 2.93 -4.15 -3.99
N LEU A 106 2.93 -5.30 -3.31
CA LEU A 106 2.88 -6.61 -3.94
C LEU A 106 1.62 -6.78 -4.81
N LEU A 107 0.44 -6.41 -4.32
CA LEU A 107 -0.80 -6.51 -5.10
C LEU A 107 -0.75 -5.66 -6.38
N ARG A 108 -0.16 -4.46 -6.32
CA ARG A 108 0.02 -3.60 -7.50
C ARG A 108 1.04 -4.18 -8.47
N THR A 109 2.19 -4.66 -8.00
CA THR A 109 3.23 -5.25 -8.87
C THR A 109 2.85 -6.59 -9.47
N ALA A 110 1.89 -7.30 -8.87
CA ALA A 110 1.29 -8.51 -9.44
C ALA A 110 0.18 -8.22 -10.48
N SER A 111 -0.28 -6.97 -10.58
CA SER A 111 -1.45 -6.59 -11.36
C SER A 111 -1.10 -5.47 -12.35
N ASP A 112 -1.52 -4.24 -12.07
CA ASP A 112 -1.47 -3.11 -12.98
C ASP A 112 -0.08 -2.45 -13.06
N LEU A 113 0.80 -2.70 -12.08
CA LEU A 113 2.22 -2.30 -12.11
C LEU A 113 3.15 -3.47 -12.43
N SER A 114 2.71 -4.43 -13.25
CA SER A 114 3.48 -5.64 -13.62
C SER A 114 4.85 -5.37 -14.27
N HIS A 115 5.04 -4.21 -14.90
CA HIS A 115 6.36 -3.79 -15.39
C HIS A 115 7.39 -3.57 -14.25
N PHE A 116 6.93 -3.40 -13.01
CA PHE A 116 7.75 -3.39 -11.79
C PHE A 116 7.81 -4.75 -11.06
N HIS A 117 7.52 -5.88 -11.72
CA HIS A 117 7.53 -7.21 -11.07
C HIS A 117 8.83 -7.53 -10.30
N VAL A 118 9.97 -7.02 -10.75
CA VAL A 118 11.27 -7.20 -10.07
C VAL A 118 11.23 -6.65 -8.63
N VAL A 119 10.55 -5.53 -8.41
CA VAL A 119 10.36 -4.96 -7.06
C VAL A 119 9.57 -5.93 -6.18
N GLY A 120 8.45 -6.45 -6.70
CA GLY A 120 7.63 -7.44 -6.00
C GLY A 120 8.40 -8.70 -5.65
N MET A 121 9.16 -9.26 -6.60
CA MET A 121 10.02 -10.42 -6.36
C MET A 121 11.12 -10.14 -5.32
N ASN A 122 11.72 -8.96 -5.33
CA ASN A 122 12.72 -8.58 -4.32
C ASN A 122 12.10 -8.52 -2.92
N ILE A 123 10.89 -7.98 -2.79
CA ILE A 123 10.16 -7.97 -1.52
C ILE A 123 9.89 -9.40 -1.04
N VAL A 124 9.39 -10.28 -1.91
CA VAL A 124 9.14 -11.70 -1.59
C VAL A 124 10.42 -12.34 -1.05
N LYS A 125 11.50 -12.29 -1.83
CA LYS A 125 12.80 -12.87 -1.49
C LYS A 125 13.33 -12.34 -0.16
N LYS A 126 13.19 -11.03 0.07
CA LYS A 126 13.66 -10.41 1.33
C LYS A 126 12.84 -10.89 2.53
N LEU A 127 11.52 -10.99 2.40
CA LEU A 127 10.65 -11.52 3.46
C LEU A 127 10.99 -12.96 3.82
N ILE A 128 11.11 -13.85 2.83
CA ILE A 128 11.40 -15.28 3.08
C ILE A 128 12.82 -15.50 3.64
N ASN A 129 13.82 -14.76 3.16
CA ASN A 129 15.21 -15.03 3.50
C ASN A 129 15.63 -14.35 4.81
N SER A 130 15.03 -13.21 5.14
CA SER A 130 15.47 -12.38 6.28
C SER A 130 14.42 -12.23 7.37
N TYR A 131 13.12 -12.33 7.04
CA TYR A 131 12.03 -11.98 7.95
C TYR A 131 11.01 -13.11 8.19
N MET A 132 11.32 -14.35 7.80
CA MET A 132 10.38 -15.47 7.98
C MET A 132 9.99 -15.72 9.44
N LYS A 133 10.89 -15.45 10.39
CA LYS A 133 10.58 -15.49 11.83
C LYS A 133 9.46 -14.49 12.20
N LEU A 134 9.49 -13.28 11.63
CA LEU A 134 8.44 -12.27 11.82
C LEU A 134 7.13 -12.68 11.15
N ILE A 135 7.19 -13.34 9.99
CA ILE A 135 6.01 -13.89 9.32
C ILE A 135 5.34 -14.93 10.24
N TYR A 136 6.10 -15.86 10.83
CA TYR A 136 5.52 -16.81 11.78
C TYR A 136 4.98 -16.16 13.05
N ALA A 137 5.70 -15.19 13.62
CA ALA A 137 5.21 -14.43 14.77
C ALA A 137 3.89 -13.71 14.47
N ALA A 138 3.77 -13.06 13.31
CA ALA A 138 2.54 -12.39 12.89
C ALA A 138 1.39 -13.38 12.61
N LEU A 139 1.69 -14.47 11.90
CA LEU A 139 0.72 -15.51 11.57
C LEU A 139 0.10 -16.14 12.82
N TYR A 140 0.93 -16.37 13.85
CA TYR A 140 0.48 -16.98 15.10
C TYR A 140 0.15 -15.98 16.21
N SER A 141 0.31 -14.66 15.99
CA SER A 141 -0.02 -13.59 16.97
C SER A 141 -1.41 -13.76 17.58
N GLU A 142 -1.55 -13.46 18.88
CA GLU A 142 -2.85 -13.46 19.57
C GLU A 142 -3.85 -12.51 18.91
N THR A 143 -3.36 -11.43 18.29
CA THR A 143 -4.19 -10.46 17.57
C THR A 143 -4.68 -11.05 16.24
N HIS A 144 -5.96 -11.44 16.17
CA HIS A 144 -6.60 -11.95 14.95
C HIS A 144 -6.35 -11.07 13.71
N ARG A 145 -6.37 -9.74 13.88
CA ARG A 145 -6.11 -8.78 12.80
C ARG A 145 -4.72 -8.95 12.18
N LEU A 146 -3.69 -9.20 12.98
CA LEU A 146 -2.32 -9.38 12.48
C LEU A 146 -2.15 -10.75 11.81
N SER A 147 -2.74 -11.82 12.37
CA SER A 147 -2.76 -13.12 11.72
C SER A 147 -3.45 -13.08 10.35
N ARG A 148 -4.61 -12.41 10.26
CA ARG A 148 -5.33 -12.22 9.00
C ARG A 148 -4.51 -11.44 7.98
N LEU A 149 -3.89 -10.33 8.39
CA LEU A 149 -3.01 -9.56 7.50
C LEU A 149 -1.80 -10.37 7.03
N CYS A 150 -1.21 -11.19 7.91
CA CYS A 150 -0.10 -12.05 7.52
C CYS A 150 -0.50 -13.05 6.43
N LEU A 151 -1.72 -13.60 6.51
CA LEU A 151 -2.26 -14.47 5.46
C LEU A 151 -2.50 -13.72 4.15
N THR A 152 -3.01 -12.49 4.19
CA THR A 152 -3.20 -11.70 2.95
C THR A 152 -1.87 -11.27 2.33
N LEU A 153 -0.86 -10.95 3.16
CA LEU A 153 0.51 -10.70 2.72
C LEU A 153 1.10 -11.95 2.04
N LEU A 154 0.98 -13.14 2.64
CA LEU A 154 1.44 -14.40 2.03
C LEU A 154 0.76 -14.67 0.68
N SER A 155 -0.56 -14.42 0.59
CA SER A 155 -1.29 -14.51 -0.67
C SER A 155 -0.74 -13.52 -1.71
N ALA A 156 -0.50 -12.26 -1.34
CA ALA A 156 0.06 -11.24 -2.23
C ALA A 156 1.50 -11.58 -2.70
N MET A 157 2.28 -12.24 -1.85
CA MET A 157 3.60 -12.77 -2.22
C MET A 157 3.47 -13.86 -3.29
N VAL A 158 2.57 -14.83 -3.09
CA VAL A 158 2.33 -15.91 -4.07
C VAL A 158 1.75 -15.36 -5.39
N SER A 159 0.95 -14.28 -5.33
CA SER A 159 0.41 -13.61 -6.51
C SER A 159 1.47 -12.98 -7.42
N GLN A 160 2.73 -12.83 -6.99
CA GLN A 160 3.80 -12.34 -7.88
C GLN A 160 4.11 -13.31 -9.03
N GLY A 161 3.73 -14.59 -8.93
CA GLY A 161 3.89 -15.58 -9.99
C GLY A 161 4.44 -16.91 -9.51
N PRO A 162 4.67 -17.87 -10.44
CA PRO A 162 5.03 -19.24 -10.11
C PRO A 162 6.37 -19.35 -9.36
N ASP A 163 7.33 -18.46 -9.63
CA ASP A 163 8.62 -18.46 -8.94
C ASP A 163 8.47 -18.01 -7.49
N ALA A 164 7.71 -16.95 -7.24
CA ALA A 164 7.39 -16.53 -5.87
C ALA A 164 6.60 -17.60 -5.12
N ALA A 165 5.66 -18.28 -5.80
CA ALA A 165 4.92 -19.39 -5.21
C ALA A 165 5.85 -20.53 -4.76
N ARG A 166 6.85 -20.88 -5.59
CA ARG A 166 7.86 -21.89 -5.27
C ARG A 166 8.77 -21.45 -4.11
N ASP A 167 9.18 -20.19 -4.11
CA ASP A 167 9.99 -19.59 -3.06
C ASP A 167 9.24 -19.59 -1.71
N VAL A 168 7.97 -19.18 -1.69
CA VAL A 168 7.12 -19.25 -0.49
C VAL A 168 6.91 -20.70 -0.06
N TYR A 169 6.61 -21.61 -1.00
CA TYR A 169 6.35 -23.01 -0.68
C TYR A 169 7.55 -23.72 -0.05
N SER A 170 8.75 -23.44 -0.55
CA SER A 170 9.99 -24.03 -0.04
C SER A 170 10.39 -23.54 1.36
N HIS A 171 9.94 -22.35 1.76
CA HIS A 171 10.30 -21.74 3.06
C HIS A 171 9.18 -21.82 4.11
N PHE A 172 7.93 -21.96 3.67
CA PHE A 172 6.78 -22.08 4.57
C PHE A 172 6.52 -23.55 4.93
N ASP A 173 6.65 -23.88 6.21
CA ASP A 173 6.25 -25.16 6.78
C ASP A 173 4.72 -25.33 6.80
N PHE A 174 4.18 -25.92 5.73
CA PHE A 174 2.77 -26.31 5.64
C PHE A 174 2.40 -27.50 6.55
N ASN A 175 3.38 -28.22 7.10
CA ASN A 175 3.15 -29.32 8.04
C ASN A 175 3.12 -28.85 9.50
N ASN A 176 3.23 -27.54 9.73
CA ASN A 176 3.20 -26.98 11.07
C ASN A 176 1.88 -27.31 11.78
N LYS A 177 1.97 -28.02 12.90
CA LYS A 177 0.82 -28.46 13.72
C LYS A 177 -0.08 -27.33 14.24
N PHE A 178 0.40 -26.09 14.26
CA PHE A 178 -0.38 -24.93 14.69
C PHE A 178 -1.19 -24.31 13.53
N LEU A 179 -0.88 -24.64 12.28
CA LEU A 179 -1.56 -24.11 11.09
C LEU A 179 -3.08 -24.40 11.11
N PRO A 180 -3.56 -25.62 11.45
CA PRO A 180 -5.00 -25.89 11.52
C PRO A 180 -5.73 -25.04 12.58
N ASN A 181 -5.03 -24.56 13.62
CA ASN A 181 -5.65 -23.73 14.65
C ASN A 181 -6.02 -22.33 14.14
N LEU A 182 -5.42 -21.87 13.03
CA LEU A 182 -5.76 -20.58 12.44
C LEU A 182 -7.23 -20.53 11.98
N VAL A 183 -7.79 -21.66 11.53
CA VAL A 183 -9.21 -21.78 11.12
C VAL A 183 -10.16 -21.49 12.29
N LYS A 184 -9.71 -21.71 13.53
CA LYS A 184 -10.50 -21.49 14.74
C LYS A 184 -10.42 -20.03 15.24
N LYS A 185 -9.45 -19.24 14.78
CA LYS A 185 -9.36 -17.82 15.17
C LYS A 185 -10.51 -17.04 14.52
N ARG A 186 -11.29 -16.31 15.33
CA ARG A 186 -12.40 -15.48 14.88
C ARG A 186 -12.23 -14.04 15.35
N ASP A 187 -12.77 -13.11 14.57
CA ASP A 187 -12.91 -11.72 15.01
C ASP A 187 -14.06 -11.61 16.01
N TYR A 188 -13.75 -11.41 17.29
CA TYR A 188 -14.76 -11.28 18.33
C TYR A 188 -15.61 -10.01 18.21
N LYS A 189 -15.27 -9.05 17.33
CA LYS A 189 -16.09 -7.83 17.14
C LYS A 189 -17.48 -8.09 16.57
N VAL A 190 -17.71 -9.23 15.90
CA VAL A 190 -19.02 -9.54 15.30
C VAL A 190 -20.09 -9.89 16.35
N ARG A 191 -19.73 -10.19 17.60
CA ARG A 191 -20.70 -10.62 18.63
C ARG A 191 -21.40 -9.49 19.38
N LYS A 192 -20.97 -8.23 19.30
CA LYS A 192 -21.53 -7.13 20.09
C LYS A 192 -22.65 -6.31 19.40
N GLN A 193 -23.03 -6.65 18.16
CA GLN A 193 -24.11 -5.93 17.44
C GLN A 193 -25.42 -6.70 17.30
N ASN A 194 -25.50 -7.96 17.76
CA ASN A 194 -26.71 -8.79 17.66
C ASN A 194 -27.45 -8.97 19.00
N VAL A 195 -27.18 -8.14 20.01
CA VAL A 195 -27.81 -8.27 21.36
C VAL A 195 -28.44 -6.95 21.83
N SER A 196 -28.75 -6.02 20.91
CA SER A 196 -29.29 -4.69 21.26
C SER A 196 -30.65 -4.38 20.65
N HIS A 197 -31.34 -5.38 20.09
CA HIS A 197 -32.69 -5.24 19.54
C HIS A 197 -33.58 -6.37 20.05
N GLU A 198 -33.75 -6.43 21.36
CA GLU A 198 -34.85 -7.12 22.05
C GLU A 198 -34.81 -6.62 23.48
N ASP A 199 -35.52 -5.52 23.74
CA ASP A 199 -36.17 -5.14 25.01
C ASP A 199 -37.06 -3.91 24.75
#